data_AF-A0A0U9HUX2-F1
#
_entry.id   AF-A0A0U9HUX2-F1
#
_cell.length_a   1.000
_cell.length_b   1.000
_cell.length_c   1.000
_cell.angle_alpha   90.00
_cell.angle_beta   90.00
_cell.angle_gamma   90.00
#
_symmetry.space_group_name_H-M   'P 1'
#
loop_
_entity.id
_entity.type
_entity.pdbx_description
1 polymer ?
#
loop_
_entity_poly.entity_id
_entity_poly.type
_entity_poly.pdbx_seq_one_letter_code
_entity_poly.pdbx_strand_id
1 'polypeptide(L)'
;MSEFNFIFKEYSEEESRIYEKAIKEIMENFKNGMPFQDAVDKVEVKDQQLKALIEDDALKILIAELAYVAKIPFEELAEILKLPIERIRTANLEMLEDVQLTLDNTFNKNRRGNA
;
A
#
# COMPACT_ATOMS: atom_id res chain seq x y z
N MET A 1 16.75 -15.14 5.69
CA MET A 1 16.41 -14.18 4.62
C MET A 1 15.22 -14.79 3.91
N SER A 2 14.00 -14.36 4.26
CA SER A 2 12.80 -14.85 3.57
C SER A 2 12.82 -14.23 2.17
N GLU A 3 12.87 -15.06 1.14
CA GLU A 3 12.72 -14.63 -0.25
C GLU A 3 11.29 -14.10 -0.43
N PHE A 4 11.11 -12.79 -0.29
CA PHE A 4 9.86 -12.14 -0.65
C PHE A 4 9.78 -12.10 -2.17
N ASN A 5 8.89 -12.95 -2.70
CA ASN A 5 8.60 -13.03 -4.11
C ASN A 5 7.77 -11.79 -4.47
N PHE A 6 8.38 -10.82 -5.16
CA PHE A 6 7.66 -9.71 -5.77
C PHE A 6 6.84 -10.29 -6.93
N ILE A 7 5.69 -10.86 -6.61
CA ILE A 7 4.74 -11.29 -7.62
C ILE A 7 4.15 -10.00 -8.17
N PHE A 8 4.71 -9.49 -9.27
CA PHE A 8 3.91 -8.69 -10.20
C PHE A 8 2.75 -9.59 -10.62
N LYS A 9 1.66 -9.57 -9.86
CA LYS A 9 0.47 -10.31 -10.21
C LYS A 9 -0.02 -9.65 -11.48
N GLU A 10 0.08 -10.37 -12.60
CA GLU A 10 -0.60 -9.98 -13.82
C GLU A 10 -2.10 -10.08 -13.52
N TYR A 11 -2.65 -8.97 -13.06
CA TYR A 11 -4.07 -8.87 -12.79
C TYR A 11 -4.82 -9.03 -14.11
N SER A 12 -5.87 -9.85 -14.08
CA SER A 12 -6.90 -9.74 -15.11
C SER A 12 -7.49 -8.32 -15.10
N GLU A 13 -8.06 -7.88 -16.22
CA GLU A 13 -8.75 -6.58 -16.26
C GLU A 13 -9.83 -6.46 -15.17
N GLU A 14 -10.47 -7.56 -14.81
CA GLU A 14 -11.47 -7.61 -13.76
C GLU A 14 -10.86 -7.38 -12.37
N GLU A 15 -9.75 -8.07 -12.05
CA GLU A 15 -9.04 -7.85 -10.78
C GLU A 15 -8.48 -6.44 -10.67
N SER A 16 -7.94 -5.87 -11.76
CA SER A 16 -7.46 -4.48 -11.78
C SER A 16 -8.60 -3.49 -11.46
N ARG A 17 -9.78 -3.68 -12.07
CA ARG A 17 -10.95 -2.84 -11.80
C ARG A 17 -11.43 -2.97 -10.35
N ILE A 18 -11.43 -4.18 -9.79
CA ILE A 18 -11.78 -4.42 -8.38
C ILE A 18 -10.77 -3.73 -7.46
N TYR A 19 -9.48 -3.89 -7.74
CA TYR A 19 -8.38 -3.28 -6.99
C TYR A 19 -8.51 -1.75 -6.97
N GLU A 20 -8.58 -1.11 -8.14
CA GLU A 20 -8.66 0.36 -8.24
C GLU A 20 -9.90 0.91 -7.54
N LYS A 21 -11.05 0.25 -7.73
CA LYS A 21 -12.29 0.64 -7.06
C LYS A 21 -12.17 0.53 -5.55
N ALA A 22 -11.62 -0.58 -5.05
CA ALA A 22 -11.49 -0.83 -3.61
C ALA A 22 -10.54 0.18 -2.96
N ILE A 23 -9.36 0.44 -3.55
CA ILE A 23 -8.43 1.46 -3.05
C ILE A 23 -9.12 2.81 -2.97
N LYS A 24 -9.80 3.23 -4.04
CA LYS A 24 -10.51 4.52 -4.06
C LYS A 24 -11.56 4.60 -2.96
N GLU A 25 -12.36 3.55 -2.80
CA GLU A 25 -13.42 3.50 -1.79
C GLU A 25 -12.85 3.52 -0.35
N ILE A 26 -11.76 2.80 -0.08
CA ILE A 26 -11.08 2.84 1.23
C ILE A 26 -10.59 4.27 1.52
N MET A 27 -9.93 4.91 0.54
CA MET A 27 -9.42 6.28 0.71
C MET A 27 -10.55 7.29 0.95
N GLU A 28 -11.65 7.18 0.20
CA GLU A 28 -12.81 8.06 0.37
C GLU A 28 -13.49 7.84 1.74
N ASN A 29 -13.70 6.59 2.14
CA ASN A 29 -14.27 6.27 3.45
C ASN A 29 -13.39 6.79 4.59
N PHE A 30 -12.07 6.59 4.51
CA PHE A 30 -11.12 7.10 5.49
C PHE A 30 -11.14 8.63 5.56
N LYS A 31 -11.12 9.32 4.42
CA LYS A 31 -11.20 10.80 4.35
C LYS A 31 -12.51 11.34 4.94
N ASN A 32 -13.58 10.56 4.91
CA ASN A 32 -14.86 10.89 5.55
C ASN A 32 -14.90 10.56 7.07
N GLY A 33 -13.76 10.22 7.68
CA GLY A 33 -13.62 9.97 9.12
C GLY A 33 -13.89 8.53 9.55
N MET A 34 -14.03 7.59 8.61
CA MET A 34 -14.12 6.17 8.94
C MET A 34 -12.75 5.65 9.42
N PRO A 35 -12.67 4.87 10.51
CA PRO A 35 -11.45 4.17 10.89
C PRO A 35 -10.91 3.31 9.74
N PHE A 36 -9.58 3.20 9.62
CA PHE A 36 -8.95 2.50 8.51
C PHE A 36 -9.44 1.06 8.34
N GLN A 37 -9.47 0.29 9.42
CA GLN A 37 -9.93 -1.11 9.36
C GLN A 37 -11.39 -1.22 8.91
N ASP A 38 -12.27 -0.34 9.41
CA ASP A 38 -13.68 -0.32 9.00
C ASP A 38 -13.83 0.00 7.50
N ALA A 39 -12.97 0.87 6.96
CA ALA A 39 -12.95 1.21 5.55
C ALA A 39 -12.52 0.03 4.67
N VAL A 40 -11.54 -0.76 5.13
CA VAL A 40 -11.09 -2.01 4.48
C VAL A 40 -12.15 -3.10 4.59
N ASP A 41 -12.81 -3.23 5.73
CA ASP A 41 -13.84 -4.25 5.96
C ASP A 41 -15.09 -3.98 5.10
N LYS A 42 -15.41 -2.72 4.86
CA LYS A 42 -16.55 -2.28 4.04
C LYS A 42 -16.42 -2.63 2.55
N VAL A 43 -15.21 -2.73 2.00
CA VAL A 43 -15.05 -3.10 0.59
C VAL A 43 -15.28 -4.60 0.37
N GLU A 44 -16.15 -4.91 -0.58
CA GLU A 44 -16.48 -6.28 -0.99
C GLU A 44 -15.47 -6.79 -2.01
N VAL A 45 -14.46 -7.53 -1.53
CA VAL A 45 -13.48 -8.22 -2.37
C VAL A 45 -13.54 -9.72 -2.03
N LYS A 46 -13.93 -10.55 -3.00
CA LYS A 46 -14.14 -11.99 -2.79
C LYS A 46 -12.82 -12.74 -2.59
N ASP A 47 -11.81 -12.41 -3.39
CA ASP A 47 -10.48 -12.98 -3.29
C ASP A 47 -9.78 -12.39 -2.05
N GLN A 48 -9.52 -13.23 -1.05
CA GLN A 48 -8.87 -12.83 0.20
C GLN A 48 -7.41 -12.41 -0.01
N GLN A 49 -6.70 -13.00 -0.97
CA GLN A 49 -5.33 -12.59 -1.30
C GLN A 49 -5.34 -11.21 -1.92
N LEU A 50 -6.28 -10.95 -2.85
CA LEU A 50 -6.45 -9.62 -3.43
C LEU A 50 -6.85 -8.59 -2.36
N LYS A 51 -7.74 -8.96 -1.43
CA LYS A 51 -8.16 -8.07 -0.34
C LYS A 51 -6.97 -7.70 0.57
N ALA A 52 -6.14 -8.66 0.94
CA ALA A 52 -4.94 -8.41 1.75
C ALA A 52 -3.95 -7.47 1.04
N LEU A 53 -3.74 -7.67 -0.26
CA LEU A 53 -2.89 -6.76 -1.07
C LEU A 53 -3.45 -5.33 -1.09
N ILE A 54 -4.76 -5.19 -1.31
CA ILE A 54 -5.44 -3.89 -1.29
C ILE A 54 -5.29 -3.20 0.07
N GLU A 55 -5.42 -3.94 1.17
CA GLU A 55 -5.23 -3.40 2.52
C GLU A 55 -3.79 -2.90 2.73
N ASP A 56 -2.80 -3.71 2.38
CA ASP A 56 -1.38 -3.36 2.52
C ASP A 56 -1.04 -2.12 1.69
N ASP A 57 -1.47 -2.08 0.43
CA ASP A 57 -1.22 -0.95 -0.47
C ASP A 57 -1.97 0.32 -0.02
N ALA A 58 -3.22 0.20 0.44
CA ALA A 58 -3.95 1.32 1.03
C ALA A 58 -3.23 1.91 2.25
N LEU A 59 -2.70 1.06 3.12
CA LEU A 59 -1.93 1.49 4.28
C LEU A 59 -0.65 2.21 3.86
N LYS A 60 0.11 1.68 2.90
CA LYS A 60 1.33 2.31 2.37
C LYS A 60 1.03 3.69 1.76
N ILE A 61 -0.06 3.83 1.01
CA ILE A 61 -0.51 5.11 0.46
C ILE A 61 -0.79 6.13 1.57
N LEU A 62 -1.51 5.72 2.63
CA LEU A 62 -1.80 6.60 3.76
C LEU A 62 -0.53 6.98 4.53
N ILE A 63 0.42 6.07 4.70
CA ILE A 63 1.72 6.39 5.31
C ILE A 63 2.46 7.43 4.46
N ALA A 64 2.51 7.24 3.14
CA ALA A 64 3.13 8.20 2.23
C ALA A 64 2.49 9.60 2.35
N GLU A 65 1.16 9.68 2.33
CA GLU A 65 0.41 10.94 2.44
C GLU A 65 0.59 11.58 3.82
N LEU A 66 0.36 10.84 4.91
CA LEU A 66 0.31 11.41 6.25
C LEU A 66 1.70 11.63 6.86
N ALA A 67 2.63 10.68 6.74
CA ALA A 67 3.95 10.82 7.34
C ALA A 67 4.89 11.69 6.49
N TYR A 68 4.87 11.54 5.16
CA TYR A 68 5.84 12.21 4.30
C TYR A 68 5.33 13.53 3.72
N VAL A 69 4.04 13.65 3.38
CA VAL A 69 3.47 14.92 2.90
C VAL A 69 3.01 15.78 4.07
N ALA A 70 2.16 15.26 4.94
CA ALA A 70 1.61 16.03 6.08
C ALA A 70 2.55 16.12 7.30
N LYS A 71 3.68 15.38 7.28
CA LYS A 71 4.70 15.38 8.35
C LYS A 71 4.18 14.92 9.72
N ILE A 72 3.18 14.06 9.73
CA ILE A 72 2.62 13.47 10.95
C ILE A 72 3.60 12.40 11.49
N PRO A 73 4.00 12.46 12.77
CA PRO A 73 4.84 11.43 13.39
C PRO A 73 4.15 10.05 13.41
N PHE A 74 4.93 8.97 13.41
CA PHE A 74 4.36 7.61 13.37
C PHE A 74 3.52 7.25 14.59
N GLU A 75 3.83 7.81 15.76
CA GLU A 75 3.05 7.64 16.97
C GLU A 75 1.63 8.22 16.79
N GLU A 76 1.52 9.44 16.27
CA GLU A 76 0.23 10.10 15.98
C GLU A 76 -0.50 9.41 14.83
N LEU A 77 0.23 8.94 13.81
CA LEU A 77 -0.34 8.18 12.71
C LEU A 77 -0.98 6.86 13.18
N ALA A 78 -0.33 6.16 14.12
CA ALA A 78 -0.86 4.94 14.72
C ALA A 78 -2.19 5.21 15.46
N GLU A 79 -2.31 6.35 16.14
CA GLU A 79 -3.56 6.77 16.79
C GLU A 79 -4.65 7.11 15.77
N ILE A 80 -4.32 7.88 14.72
CA ILE A 80 -5.26 8.25 13.65
C ILE A 80 -5.80 7.00 12.94
N LEU A 81 -4.93 6.07 12.57
CA LEU A 81 -5.30 4.84 11.87
C LEU A 81 -5.87 3.78 12.81
N LYS A 82 -5.76 3.97 14.13
CA LYS A 82 -6.09 2.98 15.17
C LYS A 82 -5.38 1.65 14.97
N LEU A 83 -4.11 1.70 14.56
CA LEU A 83 -3.27 0.55 14.31
C LEU A 83 -2.10 0.50 15.31
N PRO A 84 -1.55 -0.70 15.62
CA PRO A 84 -0.31 -0.79 16.39
C PRO A 84 0.83 -0.08 15.66
N ILE A 85 1.67 0.65 16.40
CA ILE A 85 2.82 1.37 15.83
C ILE A 85 3.78 0.46 15.04
N GLU A 86 3.92 -0.79 15.46
CA GLU A 86 4.74 -1.77 14.76
C GLU A 86 4.20 -2.09 13.37
N ARG A 87 2.87 -2.11 13.18
CA ARG A 87 2.26 -2.31 11.85
C ARG A 87 2.58 -1.13 10.92
N ILE A 88 2.55 0.09 11.45
CA ILE A 88 2.93 1.30 10.71
C ILE A 88 4.41 1.24 10.29
N ARG A 89 5.30 0.88 11.22
CA ARG A 89 6.74 0.77 10.94
C ARG A 89 7.05 -0.31 9.91
N THR A 90 6.42 -1.48 10.02
CA THR A 90 6.57 -2.56 9.04
C THR A 90 6.12 -2.12 7.66
N ALA A 91 4.90 -1.57 7.53
CA ALA A 91 4.39 -1.11 6.23
C ALA A 91 5.26 0.01 5.63
N ASN A 92 5.82 0.89 6.46
CA ASN A 92 6.76 1.91 6.00
C ASN A 92 8.07 1.31 5.47
N LEU A 93 8.64 0.31 6.16
CA LEU A 93 9.85 -0.37 5.70
C LEU A 93 9.60 -1.08 4.37
N GLU A 94 8.51 -1.83 4.26
CA GLU A 94 8.09 -2.49 3.01
C GLU A 94 7.94 -1.48 1.87
N MET A 95 7.28 -0.35 2.12
CA MET A 95 7.15 0.72 1.12
C MET A 95 8.51 1.26 0.65
N LEU A 96 9.47 1.48 1.56
CA LEU A 96 10.80 1.96 1.20
C LEU A 96 11.58 0.93 0.39
N GLU A 97 11.44 -0.36 0.71
CA GLU A 97 12.00 -1.45 -0.08
C GLU A 97 11.38 -1.51 -1.49
N ASP A 98 10.06 -1.36 -1.61
CA ASP A 98 9.35 -1.33 -2.89
C ASP A 98 9.84 -0.18 -3.79
N VAL A 99 10.05 1.01 -3.21
CA VAL A 99 10.61 2.17 -3.90
C VAL A 99 12.04 1.89 -4.35
N GLN A 100 12.88 1.34 -3.47
CA GLN A 100 14.27 1.01 -3.81
C GLN A 100 14.35 0.01 -4.97
N LEU A 101 13.55 -1.06 -4.93
CA LEU A 101 13.48 -2.06 -5.99
C LEU A 101 13.00 -1.45 -7.33
N THR A 102 12.01 -0.56 -7.27
CA THR A 102 11.50 0.14 -8.46
C THR A 102 12.56 1.04 -9.09
N LEU A 103 13.34 1.74 -8.26
CA LEU A 103 14.46 2.55 -8.72
C LEU A 103 15.53 1.69 -9.37
N ASP A 104 15.99 0.63 -8.70
CA ASP A 104 17.04 -0.27 -9.21
C ASP A 104 16.65 -0.92 -10.55
N ASN A 105 15.39 -1.34 -10.69
CA ASN A 105 14.86 -1.90 -11.94
C ASN A 105 14.82 -0.85 -13.07
N THR A 106 14.44 0.39 -12.75
CA THR A 106 14.43 1.50 -13.72
C THR A 106 15.85 1.86 -14.16
N PHE A 107 16.79 1.98 -13.22
CA PHE A 107 18.19 2.32 -13.51
C PHE A 107 18.90 1.21 -14.29
N ASN A 108 18.64 -0.07 -13.98
CA ASN A 108 19.24 -1.20 -14.69
C ASN A 108 18.66 -1.38 -16.12
N LYS A 109 17.38 -1.08 -16.35
CA LYS A 109 16.82 -1.03 -17.72
C LYS A 109 17.49 0.06 -18.56
N ASN A 110 17.72 1.25 -17.98
CA ASN A 110 18.34 2.36 -18.70
C ASN A 110 19.82 2.14 -19.06
N ARG A 111 20.54 1.26 -18.35
CA ARG A 111 21.92 0.86 -18.71
C ARG A 111 22.01 -0.12 -19.88
N ARG A 112 20.95 -0.88 -20.16
CA ARG A 112 20.92 -1.86 -21.28
C ARG A 112 20.56 -1.26 -22.64
N GLY A 113 20.17 0.01 -22.69
CA GLY A 113 19.81 0.72 -23.93
C GLY A 113 20.92 1.56 -24.57
N ASN A 114 22.11 1.66 -23.94
CA ASN A 114 23.25 2.44 -24.41
C ASN A 114 24.52 1.56 -24.51
N ALA A 115 24.41 0.37 -25.11
CA ALA A 115 25.55 -0.49 -25.44
C ALA A 115 25.45 -0.94 -26.90
#